data_AF-A0A381VF53-F1
#
_entry.id   AF-A0A381VF53-F1
#
_cell.length_a   1.000
_cell.length_b   1.000
_cell.length_c   1.000
_cell.angle_alpha   90.00
_cell.angle_beta   90.00
_cell.angle_gamma   90.00
#
_symmetry.space_group_name_H-M   'P 1'
#
loop_
_entity.id
_entity.type
_entity.pdbx_description
1 polymer ?
#
loop_
_entity_poly.entity_id
_entity_poly.type
_entity_poly.pdbx_seq_one_letter_code
_entity_poly.pdbx_strand_id
1 'polypeptide(L)'
;SHESSYASKEIRISCQCAECVEEWSKRQLLDPATIPLNLQAEDHLMIGNYAIQFLWSDGHFTGIFPFNVLRKMCPCTSCKSSLSE
;
A
#
# COMPACT_ATOMS: atom_id res chain seq x y z
N SER A 1 -13.81 17.08 -6.60
CA SER A 1 -13.32 15.70 -6.38
C SER A 1 -11.86 15.78 -5.97
N HIS A 2 -11.36 14.81 -5.20
CA HIS A 2 -9.95 14.75 -4.85
C HIS A 2 -9.39 13.40 -5.29
N GLU A 3 -8.30 13.43 -6.03
CA GLU A 3 -7.59 12.27 -6.54
C GLU A 3 -6.26 12.08 -5.78
N SER A 4 -5.85 10.83 -5.60
CA SER A 4 -4.59 10.48 -4.96
C SER A 4 -3.78 9.61 -5.91
N SER A 5 -2.55 10.01 -6.20
CA SER A 5 -1.63 9.28 -7.08
C SER A 5 -0.44 8.79 -6.27
N TYR A 6 0.01 7.56 -6.54
CA TYR A 6 1.07 6.89 -5.78
C TYR A 6 2.04 6.22 -6.75
N ALA A 7 3.31 6.11 -6.34
CA ALA A 7 4.19 5.16 -6.99
C ALA A 7 3.86 3.74 -6.51
N SER A 8 3.92 2.75 -7.42
CA SER A 8 3.68 1.33 -7.11
C SER A 8 4.48 0.85 -5.90
N LYS A 9 5.76 1.24 -5.84
CA LYS A 9 6.66 0.91 -4.73
C LYS A 9 6.17 1.45 -3.38
N GLU A 10 5.59 2.65 -3.34
CA GLU A 10 5.07 3.25 -2.09
C GLU A 10 3.91 2.42 -1.53
N ILE A 11 2.98 2.00 -2.39
CA ILE A 11 1.88 1.13 -1.98
C ILE A 11 2.42 -0.24 -1.57
N ARG A 12 3.31 -0.84 -2.35
CA ARG A 12 3.90 -2.16 -2.04
C ARG A 12 4.61 -2.21 -0.69
N ILE A 13 5.35 -1.16 -0.34
CA ILE A 13 6.06 -1.06 0.95
C ILE A 13 5.07 -0.95 2.12
N SER A 14 3.88 -0.38 1.89
CA SER A 14 2.84 -0.26 2.91
C SER A 14 2.08 -1.56 3.22
N CYS A 15 2.44 -2.69 2.59
CA CYS A 15 1.73 -3.95 2.72
C CYS A 15 1.62 -4.39 4.21
N GLN A 16 0.42 -4.87 4.57
CA GLN A 16 0.07 -5.29 5.94
C GLN A 16 -0.26 -6.80 6.02
N CYS A 17 0.09 -7.60 5.01
CA CYS A 17 -0.13 -9.04 5.05
C CYS A 17 0.83 -9.74 6.03
N ALA A 18 0.54 -10.99 6.35
CA ALA A 18 1.33 -11.80 7.29
C ALA A 18 2.78 -12.06 6.85
N GLU A 19 3.09 -11.95 5.54
CA GLU A 19 4.47 -12.03 5.03
C GLU A 19 5.24 -10.72 5.24
N CYS A 20 4.55 -9.58 5.24
CA CYS A 20 5.18 -8.27 5.35
C CYS A 20 5.21 -7.74 6.78
N VAL A 21 4.32 -8.21 7.66
CA VAL A 21 4.16 -7.66 9.02
C VAL A 21 3.99 -8.77 10.06
N GLU A 22 4.70 -8.61 11.18
CA GLU A 22 4.54 -9.49 12.33
C GLU A 22 3.26 -9.17 13.11
N GLU A 23 2.46 -10.19 13.43
CA GLU A 23 1.11 -10.01 13.98
C GLU A 23 1.05 -9.27 15.33
N TRP A 24 1.93 -9.64 16.26
CA TRP A 24 1.91 -9.19 17.66
C TRP A 24 2.52 -7.81 17.85
N SER A 25 3.68 -7.58 17.26
CA SER A 25 4.42 -6.32 17.38
C SER A 25 3.97 -5.28 16.35
N LYS A 26 3.26 -5.70 15.30
CA LYS A 26 2.99 -4.92 14.09
C LYS A 26 4.26 -4.41 13.41
N ARG A 27 5.41 -5.04 13.70
CA ARG A 27 6.69 -4.69 13.10
C ARG A 27 6.68 -5.06 11.62
N GLN A 28 7.05 -4.10 10.77
CA GLN A 28 7.32 -4.36 9.37
C GLN A 28 8.53 -5.29 9.22
N LEU A 29 8.31 -6.41 8.53
CA LEU A 29 9.30 -7.41 8.15
C LEU A 29 9.88 -7.12 6.76
N LEU A 30 9.08 -6.49 5.90
CA LEU A 30 9.50 -6.13 4.56
C LEU A 30 10.64 -5.11 4.60
N ASP A 31 11.76 -5.44 3.95
CA ASP A 31 12.85 -4.49 3.72
C ASP A 31 12.57 -3.67 2.45
N PRO A 32 12.35 -2.34 2.55
CA PRO A 32 12.09 -1.48 1.39
C PRO A 32 13.21 -1.46 0.35
N ALA A 33 14.45 -1.78 0.74
CA ALA A 33 15.60 -1.85 -0.16
C ALA A 33 15.49 -3.03 -1.13
N THR A 34 14.76 -4.09 -0.75
CA THR A 34 14.56 -5.28 -1.59
C THR A 34 13.51 -5.09 -2.67
N ILE A 35 12.66 -4.06 -2.57
CA ILE A 35 11.61 -3.78 -3.55
C ILE A 35 12.20 -3.05 -4.78
N PRO A 36 12.02 -3.57 -6.01
CA PRO A 36 12.52 -2.94 -7.24
C PRO A 36 11.94 -1.53 -7.46
N LEU A 37 12.75 -0.61 -7.98
CA LEU A 37 12.29 0.75 -8.33
C LEU A 37 11.28 0.75 -9.48
N ASN A 38 11.37 -0.23 -10.38
CA ASN A 38 10.49 -0.40 -11.53
C ASN A 38 9.30 -1.33 -11.26
N LEU A 39 8.98 -1.61 -9.99
CA LEU A 39 7.84 -2.46 -9.61
C LEU A 39 6.54 -1.98 -10.28
N GLN A 40 5.80 -2.91 -10.86
CA GLN A 40 4.49 -2.66 -11.47
C GLN A 40 3.38 -3.39 -10.72
N ALA A 41 2.19 -2.80 -10.69
CA ALA A 41 0.96 -3.54 -10.42
C ALA A 41 0.54 -4.20 -11.74
N GLU A 42 0.69 -5.52 -11.83
CA GLU A 42 0.37 -6.29 -13.03
C GLU A 42 -1.13 -6.54 -13.17
N ASP A 43 -1.81 -6.72 -12.04
CA ASP A 43 -3.26 -6.88 -12.00
C ASP A 43 -3.82 -6.40 -10.65
N HIS A 44 -5.14 -6.32 -10.55
CA HIS A 44 -5.83 -6.00 -9.31
C HIS A 44 -7.19 -6.66 -9.19
N LEU A 45 -7.60 -6.92 -7.95
CA LEU A 45 -8.92 -7.41 -7.60
C LEU A 45 -9.58 -6.47 -6.60
N MET A 46 -10.88 -6.23 -6.80
CA MET A 46 -11.72 -5.55 -5.82
C MET A 46 -12.06 -6.51 -4.69
N ILE A 47 -11.76 -6.13 -3.45
CA ILE A 47 -12.12 -6.88 -2.26
C ILE A 47 -13.37 -6.26 -1.66
N GLY A 48 -14.52 -6.85 -2.03
CA GLY A 48 -15.83 -6.28 -1.75
C GLY A 48 -15.91 -4.82 -2.24
N ASN A 49 -16.43 -3.94 -1.38
CA ASN A 49 -16.55 -2.51 -1.66
C ASN A 49 -15.60 -1.64 -0.82
N TYR A 50 -14.56 -2.23 -0.21
CA TYR A 50 -13.76 -1.52 0.81
C TYR A 50 -12.24 -1.54 0.57
N ALA A 51 -11.75 -2.40 -0.31
CA ALA A 51 -10.32 -2.53 -0.55
C ALA A 51 -9.99 -3.00 -1.97
N ILE A 52 -8.72 -2.88 -2.32
CA ILE A 52 -8.12 -3.42 -3.53
C ILE A 52 -6.98 -4.38 -3.13
N GLN A 53 -6.83 -5.47 -3.85
CA GLN A 53 -5.67 -6.36 -3.80
C GLN A 53 -4.93 -6.23 -5.12
N PHE A 54 -3.61 -6.24 -5.09
CA PHE A 54 -2.77 -6.15 -6.30
C PHE A 54 -2.01 -7.46 -6.51
N LEU A 55 -1.80 -7.81 -7.78
CA LEU A 55 -0.70 -8.68 -8.19
C LEU A 55 0.48 -7.79 -8.55
N TRP A 56 1.59 -7.95 -7.84
CA TRP A 56 2.81 -7.18 -8.07
C TRP A 56 3.78 -7.95 -8.97
N SER A 57 4.58 -7.23 -9.75
CA SER A 57 5.61 -7.83 -10.62
C SER A 57 6.77 -8.49 -9.88
N ASP A 58 6.85 -8.36 -8.54
CA ASP A 58 7.75 -9.14 -7.68
C ASP A 58 7.15 -10.50 -7.26
N GLY A 59 5.96 -10.83 -7.77
CA GLY A 59 5.21 -12.05 -7.48
C GLY A 59 4.38 -11.98 -6.21
N HIS A 60 4.36 -10.86 -5.47
CA HIS A 60 3.57 -10.72 -4.25
C HIS A 60 2.10 -10.41 -4.57
N PHE A 61 1.15 -11.04 -3.86
CA PHE A 61 -0.28 -10.89 -4.15
C PHE A 61 -1.22 -10.99 -2.94
N THR A 62 -0.70 -11.17 -1.72
CA THR A 62 -1.53 -11.42 -0.52
C THR A 62 -1.93 -10.15 0.23
N GLY A 63 -1.41 -8.99 -0.17
CA GLY A 63 -1.73 -7.69 0.43
C GLY A 63 -3.12 -7.17 0.07
N ILE A 64 -3.89 -6.78 1.09
CA ILE A 64 -5.18 -6.09 0.94
C ILE A 64 -4.99 -4.62 1.34
N PHE A 65 -5.41 -3.70 0.49
CA PHE A 65 -5.24 -2.26 0.66
C PHE A 65 -6.60 -1.57 0.78
N PRO A 66 -7.09 -1.34 2.02
CA PRO A 66 -8.34 -0.64 2.26
C PRO A 66 -8.34 0.79 1.70
N PHE A 67 -9.44 1.22 1.08
CA PHE A 67 -9.55 2.55 0.46
C PHE A 67 -9.34 3.69 1.46
N ASN A 68 -9.80 3.51 2.71
CA ASN A 68 -9.58 4.48 3.77
C ASN A 68 -8.09 4.61 4.16
N VAL A 69 -7.34 3.50 4.13
CA VAL A 69 -5.89 3.49 4.40
C VAL A 69 -5.14 4.15 3.24
N LEU A 70 -5.44 3.75 2.00
CA LEU A 70 -4.90 4.41 0.80
C LEU A 70 -5.13 5.92 0.89
N ARG A 71 -6.38 6.33 1.17
CA ARG A 71 -6.73 7.75 1.30
C ARG A 71 -5.93 8.49 2.38
N LYS A 72 -5.73 7.89 3.55
CA LYS A 72 -4.90 8.46 4.62
C LYS A 72 -3.44 8.60 4.23
N MET A 73 -2.95 7.74 3.35
CA MET A 73 -1.58 7.80 2.82
C MET A 73 -1.42 8.79 1.65
N CYS A 74 -2.47 9.53 1.26
CA CYS A 74 -2.40 10.45 0.12
C CYS A 74 -1.19 11.40 0.24
N PRO A 75 -0.27 11.43 -0.74
CA PRO A 75 0.99 12.16 -0.61
C PRO A 75 0.84 13.67 -0.79
N CYS A 76 -0.33 14.16 -1.19
CA CYS A 76 -0.55 15.58 -1.47
C CYS A 76 -0.44 16.46 -0.22
N THR A 77 -0.02 17.71 -0.43
CA THR A 77 0.20 18.67 0.65
C THR A 77 -1.06 18.90 1.49
N SER A 78 -2.23 19.00 0.86
CA SER A 78 -3.49 19.27 1.57
C SER A 78 -3.90 18.16 2.52
N CYS A 79 -3.63 16.89 2.18
CA CYS A 79 -3.95 15.76 3.06
C CYS A 79 -2.91 15.56 4.15
N LYS A 80 -1.62 15.85 3.86
CA LYS A 80 -0.56 15.80 4.86
C LYS A 80 -0.72 16.86 5.95
N SER A 81 -1.14 18.08 5.59
CA SER A 81 -1.37 19.17 6.56
C SER A 81 -2.53 18.91 7.51
N SER A 82 -3.50 18.08 7.12
CA SER A 82 -4.66 17.71 7.96
C SER A 82 -4.40 16.53 8.91
N LEU A 83 -3.18 15.99 8.96
CA LEU A 83 -2.77 14.88 9.83
C LEU A 83 -1.89 15.33 11.01
N SER A 84 -1.65 16.63 11.16
CA SER A 84 -0.73 17.22 12.15
C SER A 84 -1.42 17.95 13.30
N GLU A 85 -2.53 17.39 13.81
CA GLU A 85 -3.19 17.82 15.05
C GLU A 85 -3.52 16.62 15.95
#